data_AF-A0A8J6EQP0-F1
#
_entry.id   AF-A0A8J6EQP0-F1
#
_cell.length_a   1.000
_cell.length_b   1.000
_cell.length_c   1.000
_cell.angle_alpha   90.00
_cell.angle_beta   90.00
_cell.angle_gamma   90.00
#
_symmetry.space_group_name_H-M   'P 1'
#
loop_
_entity.id
_entity.type
_entity.pdbx_description
1 polymer ?
#
loop_
_entity_poly.entity_id
_entity_poly.type
_entity_poly.pdbx_seq_one_letter_code
_entity_poly.pdbx_strand_id
1 'polypeptide(L)'
;MDNVMVYLVPPEKLHIQCWSSSYPEKIKCTWELQPDTNLPTTFLTTYRLGLIGPEAPQKCTQLEMNPKSCLISNFKMFEEFPYVLNVTALNQLGSITQLDYFFVENIIRPDPPVNLSISPICHESKKLYIQWQPPHSWPYPDIFPLKYQVRYTKTGSTSYRTVGPYEQNSLVLTGIRRGSIVYVQVAAKDITDLGHNSDWSEVVTSRPWQPYDLKCLP
;
A
#
# COMPACT_ATOMS: atom_id res chain seq x y z
N MET A 1 -11.15 38.35 9.37
CA MET A 1 -9.84 37.70 9.18
C MET A 1 -9.50 37.14 10.54
N ASP A 2 -9.76 35.86 10.76
CA ASP A 2 -9.59 35.25 12.07
C ASP A 2 -8.10 35.02 12.34
N ASN A 3 -7.58 35.62 13.41
CA ASN A 3 -6.25 35.32 13.92
C ASN A 3 -6.27 33.91 14.50
N VAL A 4 -5.74 32.94 13.76
CA VAL A 4 -5.46 31.60 14.31
C VAL A 4 -4.26 31.74 15.25
N MET A 5 -4.52 31.62 16.56
CA MET A 5 -3.46 31.54 17.57
C MET A 5 -2.71 30.22 17.40
N VAL A 6 -1.44 30.29 16.98
CA VAL A 6 -0.55 29.13 16.86
C VAL A 6 0.12 28.91 18.20
N TYR A 7 -0.28 27.86 18.92
CA TYR A 7 0.33 27.50 20.20
C TYR A 7 1.58 26.64 19.97
N LEU A 8 2.66 27.00 20.66
CA LEU A 8 3.90 26.23 20.73
C LEU A 8 3.80 25.28 21.93
N VAL A 9 3.83 23.97 21.69
CA VAL A 9 3.54 22.97 22.73
C VAL A 9 4.59 21.85 22.75
N PRO A 10 4.81 21.18 23.89
CA PRO A 10 5.62 19.95 23.92
C PRO A 10 4.93 18.83 23.11
N PRO A 11 5.67 17.81 22.67
CA PRO A 11 5.06 16.67 21.99
C PRO A 11 4.29 15.81 23.01
N GLU A 12 2.99 15.58 22.77
CA GLU A 12 2.09 14.91 23.73
C GLU A 12 1.59 13.53 23.27
N LYS A 13 1.45 13.32 21.96
CA LYS A 13 1.01 12.03 21.40
C LYS A 13 1.66 11.80 20.05
N LEU A 14 2.16 10.58 19.85
CA LEU A 14 2.71 10.10 18.59
C LEU A 14 1.85 8.94 18.08
N HIS A 15 1.38 9.06 16.84
CA HIS A 15 0.73 7.96 16.13
C HIS A 15 1.72 7.36 15.13
N ILE A 16 2.08 6.08 15.31
CA ILE A 16 3.06 5.39 14.48
C ILE A 16 2.32 4.43 13.53
N GLN A 17 2.79 4.33 12.29
CA GLN A 17 2.31 3.36 11.30
C GLN A 17 3.48 2.78 10.53
N CYS A 18 3.55 1.45 10.44
CA CYS A 18 4.56 0.72 9.69
C CYS A 18 3.92 -0.17 8.62
N TRP A 19 4.53 -0.25 7.44
CA TRP A 19 4.14 -1.16 6.36
C TRP A 19 5.30 -1.50 5.43
N SER A 20 5.15 -2.57 4.64
CA SER A 20 6.10 -2.94 3.60
C SER A 20 5.40 -3.08 2.25
N SER A 21 5.65 -2.14 1.32
CA SER A 21 5.23 -2.25 -0.09
C SER A 21 6.30 -2.83 -1.01
N SER A 22 7.46 -3.16 -0.45
CA SER A 22 8.63 -3.71 -1.13
C SER A 22 9.17 -4.93 -0.39
N TYR A 23 8.28 -5.77 0.13
CA TYR A 23 8.67 -6.98 0.86
C TYR A 23 9.50 -7.90 -0.05
N PRO A 24 10.60 -8.49 0.44
CA PRO A 24 11.12 -8.44 1.81
C PRO A 24 12.26 -7.42 2.04
N GLU A 25 12.43 -6.43 1.16
CA GLU A 25 13.61 -5.54 1.24
C GLU A 25 13.52 -4.51 2.36
N LYS A 26 12.38 -3.83 2.50
CA LYS A 26 12.24 -2.65 3.36
C LYS A 26 10.89 -2.56 4.03
N ILE A 27 10.89 -2.10 5.27
CA ILE A 27 9.71 -1.64 6.01
C ILE A 27 9.81 -0.13 6.14
N LYS A 28 8.73 0.57 5.79
CA LYS A 28 8.59 2.00 6.00
C LYS A 28 7.72 2.25 7.22
N CYS A 29 8.21 3.07 8.13
CA CYS A 29 7.45 3.55 9.26
C CYS A 29 7.31 5.06 9.20
N THR A 30 6.14 5.56 9.53
CA THR A 30 5.82 7.00 9.58
C THR A 30 5.14 7.33 10.89
N TRP A 31 5.21 8.58 11.31
CA TRP A 31 4.58 9.02 12.55
C TRP A 31 4.05 10.44 12.48
N GLU A 32 3.00 10.70 13.24
CA GLU A 32 2.38 12.03 13.33
C GLU A 32 2.24 12.47 14.79
N LEU A 33 2.52 13.74 15.06
CA LEU A 33 2.28 14.38 16.35
C LEU A 33 0.86 14.91 16.39
N GLN A 34 0.16 14.65 17.50
CA GLN A 34 -1.19 15.14 17.73
C GLN A 34 -1.29 15.77 19.13
N PRO A 35 -1.43 17.11 19.27
CA PRO A 35 -1.43 18.13 18.20
C PRO A 35 -0.05 18.34 17.55
N ASP A 36 0.02 19.11 16.46
CA ASP A 36 1.32 19.59 15.97
C ASP A 36 1.93 20.56 17.00
N THR A 37 3.22 20.43 17.24
CA THR A 37 3.95 21.20 18.24
C THR A 37 4.24 22.63 17.80
N ASN A 38 4.21 22.88 16.48
CA ASN A 38 4.66 24.13 15.85
C ASN A 38 6.09 24.54 16.25
N LEU A 39 6.91 23.57 16.67
CA LEU A 39 8.30 23.75 17.08
C LEU A 39 9.22 22.83 16.28
N PRO A 40 10.49 23.24 16.04
CA PRO A 40 11.51 22.32 15.55
C PRO A 40 11.60 21.10 16.47
N THR A 41 11.18 19.95 15.96
CA THR A 41 11.10 18.70 16.72
C THR A 41 12.01 17.67 16.06
N THR A 42 12.95 17.15 16.83
CA THR A 42 13.86 16.08 16.41
C THR A 42 13.26 14.74 16.79
N PHE A 43 13.52 13.71 15.98
CA PHE A 43 13.08 12.36 16.26
C PHE A 43 14.28 11.43 16.42
N LEU A 44 14.27 10.60 17.46
CA LEU A 44 15.22 9.53 17.68
C LEU A 44 14.49 8.20 17.47
N THR A 45 14.99 7.38 16.55
CA THR A 45 14.32 6.14 16.15
C THR A 45 15.22 4.93 16.21
N THR A 46 14.81 3.93 16.99
CA THR A 46 15.49 2.64 17.08
C THR A 46 14.49 1.50 16.95
N TYR A 47 14.94 0.35 16.49
CA TYR A 47 14.13 -0.85 16.44
C TYR A 47 14.91 -2.06 16.94
N ARG A 48 14.19 -3.11 17.30
CA ARG A 48 14.78 -4.40 17.70
C ARG A 48 13.76 -5.53 17.54
N LEU A 49 14.26 -6.75 17.51
CA LEU A 49 13.43 -7.95 17.58
C LEU A 49 13.19 -8.32 19.06
N GLY A 50 11.92 -8.41 19.46
CA GLY A 50 11.51 -8.77 20.81
C GLY A 50 11.78 -7.71 21.89
N LEU A 51 11.28 -7.98 23.10
CA LEU A 51 11.39 -7.08 24.26
C LEU A 51 12.64 -7.30 25.12
N ILE A 52 13.28 -8.45 25.01
CA ILE A 52 14.49 -8.80 25.75
C ILE A 52 15.33 -9.60 24.78
N GLY A 53 16.54 -9.13 24.53
CA GLY A 53 17.45 -9.79 23.61
C GLY A 53 18.88 -9.34 23.88
N PRO A 54 19.87 -10.18 23.54
CA PRO A 54 21.29 -9.82 23.70
C PRO A 54 21.73 -8.74 22.70
N GLU A 55 21.00 -8.58 21.60
CA GLU A 55 21.30 -7.62 20.54
C GLU A 55 20.92 -6.19 20.97
N ALA A 56 21.83 -5.25 20.73
CA ALA A 56 21.57 -3.84 20.93
C ALA A 56 20.51 -3.32 19.94
N PRO A 57 19.66 -2.35 20.33
CA PRO A 57 18.72 -1.72 19.41
C PRO A 57 19.43 -1.15 18.18
N GLN A 58 18.89 -1.44 17.00
CA GLN A 58 19.39 -0.94 15.72
C GLN A 58 18.77 0.43 15.42
N LYS A 59 19.48 1.29 14.67
CA LYS A 59 18.93 2.59 14.25
C LYS A 59 17.97 2.39 13.08
N CYS A 60 16.78 3.01 13.15
CA CYS A 60 15.91 3.13 11.99
C CYS A 60 16.39 4.30 11.11
N THR A 61 16.60 4.08 9.82
CA THR A 61 17.28 5.06 8.97
C THR A 61 16.31 6.14 8.51
N GLN A 62 16.55 7.38 8.94
CA GLN A 62 15.83 8.57 8.47
C GLN A 62 16.51 9.12 7.20
N LEU A 63 15.74 9.40 6.15
CA LEU A 63 16.27 9.80 4.84
C LEU A 63 16.72 11.27 4.76
N GLU A 64 16.20 12.13 5.63
CA GLU A 64 16.45 13.56 5.65
C GLU A 64 16.66 14.07 7.09
N MET A 65 16.87 15.37 7.28
CA MET A 65 16.79 15.99 8.61
C MET A 65 15.32 16.24 8.99
N ASN A 66 14.90 15.73 10.15
CA ASN A 66 13.52 15.80 10.67
C ASN A 66 12.40 15.09 9.87
N PRO A 67 12.63 13.98 9.13
CA PRO A 67 11.54 13.27 8.49
C PRO A 67 10.71 12.58 9.57
N LYS A 68 9.40 12.76 9.46
CA LYS A 68 8.37 12.02 10.21
C LYS A 68 8.26 10.56 9.74
N SER A 69 9.38 9.96 9.32
CA SER A 69 9.47 8.62 8.76
C SER A 69 10.88 8.02 8.82
N CYS A 70 10.98 6.70 8.87
CA CYS A 70 12.23 5.96 8.74
C CYS A 70 12.05 4.64 7.96
N LEU A 71 13.18 4.04 7.58
CA LEU A 71 13.26 2.74 6.91
C LEU A 71 13.99 1.72 7.78
N ILE A 72 13.44 0.51 7.83
CA ILE A 72 14.06 -0.69 8.40
C ILE A 72 14.40 -1.62 7.24
N SER A 73 15.63 -2.14 7.25
CA SER A 73 16.15 -3.10 6.26
C SER A 73 16.83 -4.26 6.98
N ASN A 74 17.08 -5.37 6.27
CA ASN A 74 17.69 -6.57 6.84
C ASN A 74 16.93 -7.14 8.04
N PHE A 75 15.61 -6.97 8.06
CA PHE A 75 14.76 -7.64 9.04
C PHE A 75 14.68 -9.14 8.71
N LYS A 76 14.41 -9.93 9.74
CA LYS A 76 14.17 -11.36 9.60
C LYS A 76 12.67 -11.58 9.44
N MET A 77 12.32 -12.47 8.53
CA MET A 77 10.94 -12.86 8.26
C MET A 77 10.57 -14.05 9.16
N PHE A 78 9.28 -14.17 9.49
CA PHE A 78 8.66 -15.28 10.21
C PHE A 78 9.23 -15.50 11.62
N GLU A 79 9.61 -14.41 12.29
CA GLU A 79 10.08 -14.45 13.67
C GLU A 79 8.91 -14.66 14.66
N GLU A 80 9.17 -15.39 15.75
CA GLU A 80 8.17 -15.68 16.79
C GLU A 80 7.84 -14.45 17.67
N PHE A 81 8.76 -13.49 17.73
CA PHE A 81 8.62 -12.27 18.51
C PHE A 81 8.40 -11.05 17.59
N PRO A 82 7.60 -10.06 18.01
CA PRO A 82 7.39 -8.87 17.20
C PRO A 82 8.65 -8.00 17.15
N TYR A 83 8.79 -7.25 16.06
CA TYR A 83 9.64 -6.09 16.03
C TYR A 83 9.04 -5.00 16.92
N VAL A 84 9.93 -4.30 17.63
CA VAL A 84 9.59 -3.16 18.48
C VAL A 84 10.28 -1.93 17.91
N LEU A 85 9.51 -1.01 17.33
CA LEU A 85 9.97 0.31 16.93
C LEU A 85 9.78 1.28 18.09
N ASN A 86 10.83 2.02 18.42
CA ASN A 86 10.81 3.13 19.37
C ASN A 86 10.99 4.43 18.61
N VAL A 87 10.02 5.34 18.77
CA VAL A 87 10.10 6.71 18.26
C VAL A 87 10.04 7.67 19.44
N THR A 88 11.08 8.47 19.60
CA THR A 88 11.14 9.54 20.59
C THR A 88 11.12 10.89 19.89
N ALA A 89 10.09 11.69 20.15
CA ALA A 89 10.03 13.09 19.71
C ALA A 89 10.55 14.01 20.81
N LEU A 90 11.40 14.97 20.45
CA LEU A 90 12.02 15.92 21.36
C LEU A 90 11.97 17.32 20.76
N ASN A 91 11.48 18.28 21.53
CA ASN A 91 11.62 19.70 21.25
C ASN A 91 12.07 20.45 22.52
N GLN A 92 12.22 21.77 22.43
CA GLN A 92 12.70 22.60 23.55
C GLN A 92 11.76 22.62 24.77
N LEU A 93 10.51 22.17 24.64
CA LEU A 93 9.50 22.17 25.71
C LEU A 93 9.31 20.78 26.35
N GLY A 94 9.81 19.71 25.74
CA GLY A 94 9.71 18.36 26.30
C GLY A 94 9.95 17.26 25.29
N SER A 95 9.66 16.03 25.73
CA SER A 95 9.80 14.82 24.92
C SER A 95 8.73 13.79 25.22
N ILE A 96 8.42 12.98 24.21
CA ILE A 96 7.60 11.78 24.36
C ILE A 96 8.22 10.62 23.60
N THR A 97 8.11 9.42 24.17
CA THR A 97 8.49 8.16 23.53
C THR A 97 7.24 7.32 23.30
N GLN A 98 7.08 6.82 22.08
CA GLN A 98 6.04 5.86 21.72
C GLN A 98 6.67 4.60 21.16
N LEU A 99 6.13 3.44 21.54
CA LEU A 99 6.51 2.14 21.03
C LEU A 99 5.43 1.62 20.07
N ASP A 100 5.86 1.01 18.97
CA ASP A 100 5.01 0.27 18.04
C ASP A 100 5.51 -1.17 17.92
N TYR A 101 4.57 -2.11 17.86
CA TYR A 101 4.84 -3.54 17.89
C TYR A 101 4.21 -4.20 16.67
N PHE A 102 5.01 -4.88 15.86
CA PHE A 102 4.50 -5.54 14.66
C PHE A 102 5.25 -6.81 14.32
N PHE A 103 4.53 -7.76 13.74
CA PHE A 103 5.11 -8.85 12.97
C PHE A 103 5.23 -8.40 11.52
N VAL A 104 6.33 -8.77 10.86
CA VAL A 104 6.61 -8.34 9.47
C VAL A 104 5.48 -8.77 8.55
N GLU A 105 4.98 -10.00 8.74
CA GLU A 105 3.95 -10.64 7.94
C GLU A 105 2.62 -9.89 8.01
N ASN A 106 2.34 -9.24 9.14
CA ASN A 106 1.09 -8.52 9.36
C ASN A 106 1.09 -7.14 8.71
N ILE A 107 2.26 -6.58 8.40
CA ILE A 107 2.40 -5.22 7.86
C ILE A 107 2.76 -5.21 6.37
N ILE A 108 2.79 -6.39 5.72
CA ILE A 108 2.94 -6.49 4.27
C ILE A 108 1.74 -5.80 3.61
N ARG A 109 1.99 -4.85 2.73
CA ARG A 109 0.96 -4.15 1.97
C ARG A 109 1.57 -3.68 0.65
N PRO A 110 1.42 -4.46 -0.45
CA PRO A 110 1.90 -4.06 -1.76
C PRO A 110 1.33 -2.71 -2.19
N ASP A 111 2.04 -2.00 -3.06
CA ASP A 111 1.45 -0.87 -3.79
C ASP A 111 0.40 -1.40 -4.81
N PRO A 112 -0.50 -0.55 -5.33
CA PRO A 112 -1.48 -0.99 -6.32
C PRO A 112 -0.83 -1.51 -7.61
N PRO A 113 -1.42 -2.50 -8.30
CA PRO A 113 -0.98 -2.94 -9.62
C PRO A 113 -0.87 -1.79 -10.61
N VAL A 114 0.12 -1.88 -11.50
CA VAL A 114 0.42 -0.84 -12.50
C VAL A 114 0.06 -1.34 -13.90
N ASN A 115 0.05 -0.40 -14.87
CA ASN A 115 -0.19 -0.70 -16.28
C ASN A 115 -1.49 -1.49 -16.54
N LEU A 116 -2.53 -1.23 -15.75
CA LEU A 116 -3.87 -1.75 -15.99
C LEU A 116 -4.35 -1.30 -17.38
N SER A 117 -4.72 -2.25 -18.22
CA SER A 117 -5.28 -1.98 -19.55
C SER A 117 -6.46 -2.89 -19.84
N ILE A 118 -7.40 -2.37 -20.63
CA ILE A 118 -8.63 -3.09 -21.01
C ILE A 118 -8.77 -3.02 -22.52
N SER A 119 -8.83 -4.18 -23.15
CA SER A 119 -8.93 -4.31 -24.60
C SER A 119 -10.22 -5.03 -25.00
N PRO A 120 -10.99 -4.49 -25.96
CA PRO A 120 -12.06 -5.25 -26.62
C PRO A 120 -11.48 -6.48 -27.32
N ILE A 121 -12.20 -7.60 -27.27
CA ILE A 121 -11.85 -8.82 -28.02
C ILE A 121 -12.65 -8.82 -29.33
N CYS A 122 -11.99 -9.07 -30.45
CA CYS A 122 -12.60 -9.01 -31.77
C CYS A 122 -13.82 -9.95 -31.85
N HIS A 123 -14.91 -9.47 -32.44
CA HIS A 123 -16.18 -10.19 -32.57
C HIS A 123 -16.89 -10.56 -31.25
N GLU A 124 -16.36 -10.15 -30.10
CA GLU A 124 -16.85 -10.54 -28.77
C GLU A 124 -17.54 -9.39 -28.03
N SER A 125 -18.79 -9.11 -28.41
CA SER A 125 -19.59 -7.98 -27.91
C SER A 125 -19.98 -7.98 -26.40
N LYS A 126 -19.56 -8.99 -25.64
CA LYS A 126 -19.87 -9.13 -24.20
C LYS A 126 -18.63 -9.44 -23.34
N LYS A 127 -17.43 -9.40 -23.93
CA LYS A 127 -16.18 -9.74 -23.27
C LYS A 127 -15.19 -8.57 -23.35
N LEU A 128 -14.33 -8.49 -22.35
CA LEU A 128 -13.21 -7.56 -22.28
C LEU A 128 -12.00 -8.34 -21.77
N TYR A 129 -10.87 -8.21 -22.45
CA TYR A 129 -9.59 -8.68 -21.92
C TYR A 129 -9.00 -7.59 -21.02
N ILE A 130 -8.59 -7.96 -19.82
CA ILE A 130 -8.03 -7.07 -18.82
C ILE A 130 -6.65 -7.63 -18.47
N GLN A 131 -5.64 -6.78 -18.43
CA GLN A 131 -4.29 -7.15 -18.00
C GLN A 131 -3.65 -6.03 -17.19
N TRP A 132 -2.73 -6.39 -16.33
CA TRP A 132 -1.98 -5.49 -15.44
C TRP A 132 -0.58 -6.05 -15.21
N GLN A 133 0.22 -5.34 -14.43
CA GLN A 133 1.55 -5.78 -13.99
C GLN A 133 1.69 -5.63 -12.47
N PRO A 134 2.57 -6.43 -11.83
CA PRO A 134 2.94 -6.23 -10.44
C PRO A 134 3.47 -4.80 -10.22
N PRO A 135 3.31 -4.23 -9.02
CA PRO A 135 3.84 -2.90 -8.72
C PRO A 135 5.36 -2.89 -8.85
N HIS A 136 5.94 -1.81 -9.38
CA HIS A 136 7.41 -1.67 -9.49
C HIS A 136 8.12 -1.70 -8.13
N SER A 137 7.41 -1.36 -7.05
CA SER A 137 7.92 -1.44 -5.68
C SER A 137 8.13 -2.87 -5.20
N TRP A 138 7.50 -3.86 -5.84
CA TRP A 138 7.52 -5.27 -5.45
C TRP A 138 8.65 -5.99 -6.19
N PRO A 139 9.81 -6.23 -5.54
CA PRO A 139 11.04 -6.52 -6.27
C PRO A 139 11.13 -7.94 -6.81
N TYR A 140 10.47 -8.91 -6.17
CA TYR A 140 10.62 -10.33 -6.48
C TYR A 140 9.27 -11.04 -6.68
N PRO A 141 8.46 -10.67 -7.69
CA PRO A 141 7.15 -11.28 -7.92
C PRO A 141 7.23 -12.78 -8.25
N ASP A 142 8.37 -13.30 -8.68
CA ASP A 142 8.56 -14.74 -8.94
C ASP A 142 8.83 -15.56 -7.67
N ILE A 143 9.35 -14.91 -6.60
CA ILE A 143 9.67 -15.55 -5.32
C ILE A 143 8.56 -15.30 -4.29
N PHE A 144 8.00 -14.09 -4.30
CA PHE A 144 6.87 -13.67 -3.48
C PHE A 144 5.71 -13.28 -4.40
N PRO A 145 4.98 -14.26 -4.98
CA PRO A 145 3.94 -13.95 -5.94
C PRO A 145 2.76 -13.25 -5.28
N LEU A 146 2.10 -12.41 -6.08
CA LEU A 146 0.91 -11.68 -5.70
C LEU A 146 -0.32 -12.36 -6.29
N LYS A 147 -1.45 -12.21 -5.59
CA LYS A 147 -2.78 -12.49 -6.11
C LYS A 147 -3.58 -11.19 -6.21
N TYR A 148 -4.53 -11.17 -7.14
CA TYR A 148 -5.20 -9.95 -7.56
C TYR A 148 -6.70 -10.05 -7.44
N GLN A 149 -7.33 -9.01 -6.88
CA GLN A 149 -8.76 -8.82 -6.94
C GLN A 149 -9.08 -7.77 -8.00
N VAL A 150 -10.13 -8.00 -8.77
CA VAL A 150 -10.61 -7.04 -9.77
C VAL A 150 -11.98 -6.56 -9.36
N ARG A 151 -12.16 -5.25 -9.23
CA ARG A 151 -13.49 -4.64 -9.07
C ARG A 151 -13.87 -3.87 -10.33
N TYR A 152 -15.15 -3.94 -10.67
CA TYR A 152 -15.66 -3.18 -11.80
C TYR A 152 -17.09 -2.71 -11.58
N THR A 153 -17.44 -1.60 -12.23
CA THR A 153 -18.80 -1.10 -12.34
C THR A 153 -19.12 -0.71 -13.79
N LYS A 154 -20.36 -0.32 -14.07
CA LYS A 154 -20.84 0.01 -15.42
C LYS A 154 -21.60 1.33 -15.38
N THR A 155 -21.67 2.05 -16.51
CA THR A 155 -22.48 3.28 -16.60
C THR A 155 -23.92 3.02 -16.13
N GLY A 156 -24.39 3.83 -15.18
CA GLY A 156 -25.72 3.72 -14.58
C GLY A 156 -25.83 2.73 -13.43
N SER A 157 -24.74 2.06 -13.03
CA SER A 157 -24.69 1.24 -11.82
C SER A 157 -24.03 2.01 -10.68
N THR A 158 -24.55 1.83 -9.46
CA THR A 158 -24.01 2.45 -8.23
C THR A 158 -23.15 1.50 -7.41
N SER A 159 -23.12 0.21 -7.75
CA SER A 159 -22.38 -0.81 -7.00
C SER A 159 -21.23 -1.39 -7.82
N TYR A 160 -20.11 -1.67 -7.13
CA TYR A 160 -19.00 -2.42 -7.69
C TYR A 160 -19.26 -3.92 -7.55
N ARG A 161 -18.87 -4.66 -8.59
CA ARG A 161 -18.73 -6.12 -8.54
C ARG A 161 -17.27 -6.46 -8.38
N THR A 162 -16.94 -7.36 -7.46
CA THR A 162 -15.58 -7.83 -7.24
C THR A 162 -15.47 -9.29 -7.65
N VAL A 163 -14.38 -9.64 -8.34
CA VAL A 163 -14.04 -11.00 -8.78
C VAL A 163 -12.59 -11.31 -8.45
N GLY A 164 -12.25 -12.60 -8.38
CA GLY A 164 -10.95 -13.10 -7.92
C GLY A 164 -11.01 -13.68 -6.49
N PRO A 165 -9.85 -13.93 -5.85
CA PRO A 165 -8.51 -13.55 -6.31
C PRO A 165 -8.02 -14.36 -7.51
N TYR A 166 -7.08 -13.80 -8.27
CA TYR A 166 -6.41 -14.46 -9.40
C TYR A 166 -4.89 -14.43 -9.19
N GLU A 167 -4.22 -15.54 -9.51
CA GLU A 167 -2.75 -15.67 -9.47
C GLU A 167 -2.10 -15.33 -10.83
N GLN A 168 -2.88 -14.74 -11.74
CA GLN A 168 -2.48 -14.34 -13.08
C GLN A 168 -2.61 -12.83 -13.22
N ASN A 169 -1.85 -12.26 -14.15
CA ASN A 169 -1.83 -10.82 -14.42
C ASN A 169 -2.85 -10.39 -15.49
N SER A 170 -3.76 -11.28 -15.88
CA SER A 170 -4.80 -10.99 -16.85
C SER A 170 -6.04 -11.85 -16.66
N LEU A 171 -7.18 -11.38 -17.15
CA LEU A 171 -8.42 -12.15 -17.21
C LEU A 171 -9.32 -11.69 -18.35
N VAL A 172 -10.28 -12.55 -18.73
CA VAL A 172 -11.38 -12.17 -19.62
C VAL A 172 -12.63 -11.92 -18.80
N LEU A 173 -13.05 -10.66 -18.74
CA LEU A 173 -14.27 -10.27 -18.07
C LEU A 173 -15.46 -10.53 -19.00
N THR A 174 -16.41 -11.35 -18.55
CA THR A 174 -17.57 -11.78 -19.34
C THR A 174 -18.87 -11.18 -18.80
N GLY A 175 -19.98 -11.37 -19.53
CA GLY A 175 -21.29 -10.88 -19.09
C GLY A 175 -21.43 -9.36 -19.10
N ILE A 176 -20.64 -8.67 -19.94
CA ILE A 176 -20.77 -7.23 -20.12
C ILE A 176 -21.95 -6.94 -21.06
N ARG A 177 -22.76 -5.95 -20.69
CA ARG A 177 -23.88 -5.52 -21.51
C ARG A 177 -23.32 -4.77 -22.72
N ARG A 178 -23.85 -5.09 -23.92
CA ARG A 178 -23.44 -4.44 -25.17
C ARG A 178 -23.54 -2.92 -25.06
N GLY A 179 -22.51 -2.22 -25.52
CA GLY A 179 -22.44 -0.75 -25.52
C GLY A 179 -22.29 -0.08 -24.15
N SER A 180 -22.21 -0.85 -23.05
CA SER A 180 -21.96 -0.27 -21.73
C SER A 180 -20.48 0.03 -21.53
N ILE A 181 -20.19 1.23 -21.01
CA ILE A 181 -18.83 1.55 -20.52
C ILE A 181 -18.66 0.89 -19.15
N VAL A 182 -17.52 0.24 -18.98
CA VAL A 182 -17.10 -0.46 -17.77
C VAL A 182 -15.93 0.31 -17.16
N TYR A 183 -15.94 0.45 -15.84
CA TYR A 183 -14.88 1.06 -15.04
C TYR A 183 -14.24 -0.06 -14.23
N VAL A 184 -12.93 -0.25 -14.33
CA VAL A 184 -12.20 -1.37 -13.72
C VAL A 184 -11.05 -0.85 -12.87
N GLN A 185 -10.83 -1.49 -11.72
CA GLN A 185 -9.64 -1.33 -10.90
C GLN A 185 -9.17 -2.70 -10.42
N VAL A 186 -7.88 -2.81 -10.11
CA VAL A 186 -7.26 -4.04 -9.60
C VAL A 186 -6.53 -3.72 -8.30
N ALA A 187 -6.58 -4.64 -7.33
CA ALA A 187 -5.79 -4.58 -6.10
C ALA A 187 -4.96 -5.86 -5.98
N ALA A 188 -3.78 -5.76 -5.37
CA ALA A 188 -2.88 -6.87 -5.11
C ALA A 188 -2.87 -7.26 -3.63
N LYS A 189 -2.54 -8.51 -3.35
CA LYS A 189 -2.19 -9.01 -2.04
C LYS A 189 -1.14 -10.11 -2.19
N ASP A 190 -0.33 -10.34 -1.16
CA ASP A 190 0.52 -11.51 -1.10
C ASP A 190 -0.29 -12.81 -1.31
N ILE A 191 0.26 -13.76 -2.08
CA ILE A 191 -0.44 -15.00 -2.43
C ILE A 191 -0.80 -15.83 -1.18
N THR A 192 0.04 -15.80 -0.15
CA THR A 192 -0.10 -16.57 1.10
C THR A 192 -1.03 -15.91 2.11
N ASP A 193 -1.77 -14.87 1.69
CA ASP A 193 -2.71 -14.10 2.51
C ASP A 193 -2.10 -13.28 3.65
N LEU A 194 -0.77 -13.13 3.67
CA LEU A 194 -0.10 -12.26 4.63
C LEU A 194 -0.46 -10.79 4.40
N GLY A 195 -0.49 -10.05 5.50
CA GLY A 195 -0.74 -8.62 5.53
C GLY A 195 -2.07 -8.19 4.91
N HIS A 196 -2.02 -7.10 4.15
CA HIS A 196 -3.18 -6.37 3.67
C HIS A 196 -3.23 -6.29 2.14
N ASN A 197 -4.43 -6.07 1.62
CA ASN A 197 -4.59 -5.67 0.22
C ASN A 197 -3.93 -4.31 -0.01
N SER A 198 -3.38 -4.12 -1.20
CA SER A 198 -3.07 -2.80 -1.73
C SER A 198 -4.33 -1.93 -1.79
N ASP A 199 -4.14 -0.64 -1.98
CA ASP A 199 -5.23 0.18 -2.51
C ASP A 199 -5.61 -0.28 -3.92
N TRP A 200 -6.80 0.11 -4.37
CA TRP A 200 -7.22 -0.13 -5.74
C TRP A 200 -6.38 0.73 -6.69
N SER A 201 -5.99 0.16 -7.84
CA SER A 201 -5.32 0.90 -8.91
C SER A 201 -6.14 2.08 -9.40
N GLU A 202 -5.54 2.95 -10.19
CA GLU A 202 -6.29 3.93 -10.98
C GLU A 202 -7.38 3.26 -11.82
N VAL A 203 -8.49 3.99 -12.00
CA VAL A 203 -9.63 3.48 -12.77
C VAL A 203 -9.34 3.52 -14.26
N VAL A 204 -9.55 2.40 -14.93
CA VAL A 204 -9.45 2.30 -16.38
C VAL A 204 -10.83 1.99 -16.94
N THR A 205 -11.17 2.65 -18.04
CA THR A 205 -12.50 2.53 -18.65
C THR A 205 -12.41 1.98 -20.06
N SER A 206 -13.36 1.11 -20.42
CA SER A 206 -13.49 0.62 -21.79
C SER A 206 -14.91 0.13 -22.06
N ARG A 207 -15.19 -0.22 -23.32
CA ARG A 207 -16.45 -0.82 -23.76
C ARG A 207 -16.17 -2.09 -24.57
N PRO A 208 -17.06 -3.10 -24.55
CA PRO A 208 -16.91 -4.27 -25.41
C PRO A 208 -16.86 -3.92 -26.90
N TRP A 209 -16.36 -4.88 -27.69
CA TRP A 209 -16.20 -4.72 -29.14
C TRP A 209 -17.51 -4.40 -29.84
N GLN A 210 -17.42 -3.50 -30.81
CA GLN A 210 -18.47 -3.11 -31.74
C GLN A 210 -18.00 -3.28 -33.19
N PRO A 211 -18.92 -3.54 -34.15
CA PRO A 211 -18.56 -3.84 -35.54
C PRO A 211 -17.70 -2.79 -36.26
N TYR A 212 -17.70 -1.55 -35.78
CA TYR A 212 -16.93 -0.44 -36.35
C TYR A 212 -15.59 -0.19 -35.64
N ASP A 213 -15.21 -1.03 -34.67
CA ASP A 213 -13.93 -0.91 -33.97
C ASP A 213 -12.77 -1.41 -34.84
N LEU A 214 -11.80 -0.53 -35.09
CA LEU A 214 -10.58 -0.83 -35.85
C LEU A 214 -9.45 -1.43 -34.99
N LYS A 215 -9.58 -1.38 -33.66
CA LYS A 215 -8.60 -1.88 -32.69
C LYS A 215 -9.28 -2.81 -31.69
N CYS A 216 -8.92 -4.08 -31.75
CA CYS A 216 -9.30 -5.11 -30.79
C CYS A 216 -8.19 -6.15 -30.69
N LEU A 217 -8.20 -6.93 -29.62
CA LEU A 217 -7.37 -8.13 -29.52
C LEU A 217 -8.00 -9.24 -30.36
N PRO A 218 -7.20 -9.93 -31.20
CA PRO A 218 -7.68 -11.03 -32.02
C PRO A 218 -8.25 -12.18 -31.19
#